data_AF-A0A161MDR0-F1
#
_entry.id   AF-A0A161MDR0-F1
#
_cell.length_a   1.000
_cell.length_b   1.000
_cell.length_c   1.000
_cell.angle_alpha   90.00
_cell.angle_beta   90.00
_cell.angle_gamma   90.00
#
_symmetry.space_group_name_H-M   'P 1'
#
loop_
_entity.id
_entity.type
_entity.pdbx_description
1 polymer ?
#
loop_
_entity_poly.entity_id
_entity_poly.type
_entity_poly.pdbx_seq_one_letter_code
_entity_poly.pdbx_strand_id
1 'polypeptide(L)'
;TALLYNDRAVLENHHISASFRILKDEECNVLQNLSREEYREFRSLVIDMVLATDMSFHFQQLKNMKNLLSLAEPSVDKSKALSLVLHCCDISHPAKRWDLHHKWTTRLLEEFFRQGDKERNLGLPFSPLCDRNNIMIAESQIGFIDFIVDPSMAVCSDMLETILAPINTTNNPGSDSKKNNVLGSENPESERPFSVEKPWVPCLAENKKIWKEKAVHEAAQSAEQKNNEPTEETVEE
;
A
#
# COMPACT_ATOMS: atom_id res chain seq x y z
N THR A 1 20.09 7.24 13.94
CA THR A 1 19.28 6.01 13.73
C THR A 1 19.86 5.15 12.63
N ALA A 2 20.20 5.69 11.45
CA ALA A 2 20.82 4.95 10.35
C ALA A 2 22.06 4.11 10.75
N LEU A 3 23.02 4.72 11.46
CA LEU A 3 24.21 4.02 11.99
C LEU A 3 23.89 2.85 12.93
N LEU A 4 22.78 2.92 13.68
CA LEU A 4 22.39 1.86 14.62
C LEU A 4 21.85 0.63 13.87
N TYR A 5 21.18 0.84 12.74
CA TYR A 5 20.55 -0.21 11.95
C TYR A 5 21.28 -0.51 10.63
N ASN A 6 22.50 0.01 10.47
CA ASN A 6 23.38 -0.21 9.33
C ASN A 6 22.65 0.01 7.98
N ASP A 7 21.89 1.11 7.90
CA ASP A 7 21.15 1.54 6.71
C ASP A 7 20.07 0.56 6.22
N ARG A 8 19.64 -0.39 7.04
CA ARG A 8 18.59 -1.37 6.71
C ARG A 8 17.30 -1.07 7.45
N ALA A 9 16.21 -0.82 6.71
CA ALA A 9 14.86 -0.61 7.25
C ALA A 9 14.89 0.28 8.52
N VAL A 10 15.51 1.45 8.39
CA VAL A 10 16.01 2.24 9.53
C VAL A 10 14.87 2.70 10.44
N LEU A 11 13.76 3.14 9.85
CA LEU A 11 12.60 3.62 10.59
C LEU A 11 11.77 2.46 11.12
N GLU A 12 11.59 1.41 10.33
CA GLU A 12 10.81 0.21 10.70
C GLU A 12 11.46 -0.51 11.89
N ASN A 13 12.79 -0.69 11.86
CA ASN A 13 13.53 -1.22 13.01
C ASN A 13 13.41 -0.32 14.24
N HIS A 14 13.41 1.01 14.05
CA HIS A 14 13.21 1.95 15.14
C HIS A 14 11.82 1.82 15.75
N HIS A 15 10.75 1.75 14.93
CA HIS A 15 9.37 1.59 15.36
C HIS A 15 9.19 0.32 16.19
N ILE A 16 9.73 -0.81 15.73
CA ILE A 16 9.71 -2.08 16.46
C ILE A 16 10.47 -1.95 17.78
N SER A 17 11.72 -1.48 17.73
CA SER A 17 12.59 -1.41 18.91
C SER A 17 12.03 -0.49 19.99
N ALA A 18 11.52 0.67 19.61
CA ALA A 18 10.91 1.63 20.52
C ALA A 18 9.63 1.06 21.14
N SER A 19 8.72 0.49 20.34
CA SER A 19 7.47 -0.08 20.84
C SER A 19 7.71 -1.20 21.86
N PHE A 20 8.61 -2.14 21.56
CA PHE A 20 8.95 -3.21 22.51
C PHE A 20 9.77 -2.73 23.71
N ARG A 21 10.43 -1.57 23.64
CA ARG A 21 11.07 -0.96 24.81
C ARG A 21 10.02 -0.39 25.75
N ILE A 22 8.99 0.26 25.22
CA ILE A 22 7.86 0.78 26.01
C ILE A 22 7.13 -0.38 26.71
N LEU A 23 6.89 -1.49 26.01
CA LEU A 23 6.25 -2.69 26.59
C LEU A 23 7.03 -3.35 27.74
N LYS A 24 8.28 -2.93 28.02
CA LYS A 24 9.03 -3.40 29.19
C LYS A 24 8.63 -2.69 30.48
N ASP A 25 8.02 -1.52 30.37
CA ASP A 25 7.43 -0.83 31.52
C ASP A 25 6.17 -1.59 31.95
N GLU A 26 6.07 -1.94 33.24
CA GLU A 26 4.95 -2.72 33.79
C GLU A 26 3.61 -1.99 33.57
N GLU A 27 3.59 -0.66 33.65
CA GLU A 27 2.38 0.14 33.42
C GLU A 27 1.92 0.12 31.96
N CYS A 28 2.85 -0.14 31.03
CA CYS A 28 2.59 -0.17 29.59
C CYS A 28 2.49 -1.59 29.02
N ASN A 29 2.75 -2.64 29.81
CA ASN A 29 2.83 -4.00 29.32
C ASN A 29 1.45 -4.64 29.11
N VAL A 30 0.82 -4.28 27.99
CA VAL A 30 -0.47 -4.86 27.55
C VAL A 30 -0.38 -6.36 27.23
N LEU A 31 0.82 -6.94 27.17
CA LEU A 31 1.08 -8.33 26.82
C LEU A 31 1.41 -9.21 28.04
N GLN A 32 1.32 -8.68 29.26
CA GLN A 32 1.75 -9.36 30.49
C GLN A 32 1.09 -10.73 30.75
N ASN A 33 -0.10 -10.94 30.21
CA ASN A 33 -0.87 -12.17 30.40
C ASN A 33 -0.61 -13.24 29.32
N LEU A 34 0.23 -12.95 28.32
CA LEU A 34 0.63 -13.95 27.34
C LEU A 34 1.60 -14.95 27.97
N SER A 35 1.43 -16.23 27.63
CA SER A 35 2.47 -17.23 27.86
C SER A 35 3.75 -16.86 27.10
N ARG A 36 4.86 -17.49 27.49
CA ARG A 36 6.15 -17.24 26.85
C ARG A 36 6.12 -17.61 25.37
N GLU A 37 5.40 -18.68 25.03
CA GLU A 37 5.23 -19.20 23.68
C GLU A 37 4.40 -18.22 22.84
N GLU A 38 3.26 -17.76 23.34
CA GLU A 38 2.41 -16.76 22.67
C GLU A 38 3.15 -15.44 22.45
N TYR A 39 3.88 -14.95 23.46
CA TYR A 39 4.67 -13.73 23.32
C TYR A 39 5.75 -13.87 22.24
N ARG A 40 6.40 -15.04 22.14
CA ARG A 40 7.40 -15.31 21.10
C ARG A 40 6.78 -15.29 19.71
N GLU A 41 5.64 -15.96 19.52
CA GLU A 41 4.91 -15.93 18.24
C GLU A 41 4.46 -14.51 17.90
N PHE A 42 3.80 -13.83 18.83
CA PHE A 42 3.34 -12.44 18.67
C PHE A 42 4.49 -11.53 18.26
N ARG A 43 5.61 -11.60 18.99
CA ARG A 43 6.79 -10.77 18.71
C ARG A 43 7.35 -11.05 17.33
N SER A 44 7.44 -12.32 16.91
CA SER A 44 7.91 -12.68 15.57
C SER A 44 7.00 -12.09 14.50
N LEU A 45 5.68 -12.27 14.63
CA LEU A 45 4.70 -11.74 13.68
C LEU A 45 4.75 -10.21 13.58
N VAL A 46 4.82 -9.50 14.71
CA VAL A 46 4.91 -8.02 14.69
C VAL A 46 6.19 -7.53 14.00
N ILE A 47 7.32 -8.21 14.24
CA ILE A 47 8.58 -7.85 13.57
C ILE A 47 8.45 -8.03 12.06
N ASP A 48 7.97 -9.19 11.61
CA ASP A 48 7.82 -9.50 10.18
C ASP A 48 6.83 -8.55 9.49
N MET A 49 5.72 -8.21 10.15
CA MET A 49 4.71 -7.30 9.63
C MET A 49 5.23 -5.87 9.50
N VAL A 50 5.86 -5.33 10.54
CA VAL A 50 6.35 -3.93 10.52
C VAL A 50 7.56 -3.77 9.60
N LEU A 51 8.46 -4.75 9.51
CA LEU A 51 9.55 -4.69 8.53
C LEU A 51 9.04 -4.73 7.08
N ALA A 52 7.89 -5.38 6.85
CA ALA A 52 7.31 -5.46 5.51
C ALA A 52 6.65 -4.15 5.03
N THR A 53 6.49 -3.14 5.89
CA THR A 53 6.01 -1.81 5.47
C THR A 53 7.12 -0.95 4.85
N ASP A 54 8.39 -1.38 4.91
CA ASP A 54 9.49 -0.70 4.20
C ASP A 54 9.26 -0.76 2.68
N MET A 55 8.99 0.41 2.10
CA MET A 55 8.71 0.58 0.68
C MET A 55 9.86 0.12 -0.23
N SER A 56 11.09 -0.01 0.28
CA SER A 56 12.23 -0.57 -0.46
C SER A 56 12.01 -2.04 -0.87
N PHE A 57 11.17 -2.78 -0.13
CA PHE A 57 10.84 -4.18 -0.42
C PHE A 57 9.49 -4.36 -1.13
N HIS A 58 8.73 -3.29 -1.37
CA HIS A 58 7.38 -3.33 -1.94
C HIS A 58 7.28 -4.24 -3.18
N PHE A 59 8.09 -3.98 -4.21
CA PHE A 59 8.02 -4.76 -5.46
C PHE A 59 8.45 -6.21 -5.28
N GLN A 60 9.44 -6.47 -4.41
CA GLN A 60 9.89 -7.82 -4.12
C GLN A 60 8.81 -8.62 -3.38
N GLN A 61 8.13 -8.00 -2.42
CA GLN A 61 7.01 -8.61 -1.68
C GLN A 61 5.87 -8.98 -2.63
N LEU A 62 5.43 -8.05 -3.50
CA LEU A 62 4.37 -8.31 -4.49
C LEU A 62 4.76 -9.41 -5.47
N LYS A 63 5.99 -9.36 -6.01
CA LYS A 63 6.49 -10.38 -6.95
C LYS A 63 6.50 -11.77 -6.30
N ASN A 64 7.01 -11.86 -5.07
CA ASN A 64 7.06 -13.12 -4.35
C ASN A 64 5.67 -13.71 -4.09
N MET A 65 4.70 -12.86 -3.70
CA MET A 65 3.33 -13.31 -3.51
C MET A 65 2.68 -13.74 -4.83
N LYS A 66 2.80 -12.96 -5.90
CA LYS A 66 2.29 -13.34 -7.24
C LYS A 66 2.84 -14.69 -7.69
N ASN A 67 4.14 -14.91 -7.53
CA ASN A 67 4.78 -16.18 -7.89
C ASN A 67 4.25 -17.34 -7.04
N LEU A 68 4.07 -17.13 -5.73
CA LEU A 68 3.51 -18.13 -4.82
C LEU A 68 2.08 -18.52 -5.20
N LEU A 69 1.25 -17.55 -5.56
CA LEU A 69 -0.14 -17.76 -5.98
C LEU A 69 -0.25 -18.45 -7.35
N SER A 70 0.78 -18.36 -8.19
CA SER A 70 0.82 -19.03 -9.49
C SER A 70 1.15 -20.53 -9.44
N LEU A 71 1.49 -21.06 -8.26
CA LEU A 71 1.75 -22.48 -8.08
C LEU A 71 0.45 -23.30 -8.20
N ALA A 72 0.56 -24.58 -8.58
CA ALA A 72 -0.59 -25.47 -8.70
C ALA A 72 -1.33 -25.68 -7.36
N GLU A 73 -0.56 -25.71 -6.27
CA GLU A 73 -1.07 -25.79 -4.89
C GLU A 73 -0.45 -24.66 -4.06
N PRO A 74 -1.02 -23.43 -4.09
CA PRO A 74 -0.51 -22.31 -3.34
C PRO A 74 -0.62 -22.58 -1.83
N SER A 75 0.49 -22.45 -1.12
CA SER A 75 0.51 -22.47 0.35
C SER A 75 1.02 -21.12 0.85
N VAL A 76 0.10 -20.29 1.33
CA VAL A 76 0.42 -18.95 1.83
C VAL A 76 0.73 -19.01 3.31
N ASP A 77 1.96 -18.65 3.67
CA ASP A 77 2.39 -18.54 5.05
C ASP A 77 1.64 -17.42 5.79
N LYS A 78 1.26 -17.67 7.05
CA LYS A 78 0.53 -16.73 7.91
C LYS A 78 1.25 -15.39 8.04
N SER A 79 2.57 -15.39 8.26
CA SER A 79 3.35 -14.16 8.42
C SER A 79 3.34 -13.35 7.13
N LYS A 80 3.60 -14.01 5.98
CA LYS A 80 3.56 -13.35 4.65
C LYS A 80 2.19 -12.77 4.32
N ALA A 81 1.11 -13.48 4.65
CA ALA A 81 -0.25 -13.00 4.42
C ALA A 81 -0.55 -11.74 5.23
N LEU A 82 -0.27 -11.77 6.54
CA LEU A 82 -0.50 -10.63 7.43
C LEU A 82 0.39 -9.44 7.06
N SER A 83 1.66 -9.67 6.70
CA SER A 83 2.57 -8.63 6.21
C SER A 83 2.04 -7.95 4.94
N LEU A 84 1.48 -8.71 3.98
CA LEU A 84 0.91 -8.11 2.77
C LEU A 84 -0.36 -7.32 3.09
N VAL A 85 -1.23 -7.83 3.96
CA VAL A 85 -2.43 -7.10 4.40
C VAL A 85 -2.05 -5.79 5.06
N LEU A 86 -1.12 -5.82 6.02
CA LEU A 86 -0.67 -4.60 6.72
C LEU A 86 -0.06 -3.59 5.74
N HIS A 87 0.79 -4.05 4.81
CA HIS A 87 1.38 -3.20 3.79
C HIS A 87 0.31 -2.52 2.93
N CYS A 88 -0.71 -3.28 2.48
CA CYS A 88 -1.82 -2.71 1.72
C CYS A 88 -2.60 -1.69 2.56
N CYS A 89 -2.80 -1.93 3.85
CA CYS A 89 -3.45 -0.99 4.76
C CYS A 89 -2.68 0.34 4.86
N ASP A 90 -1.35 0.27 4.97
CA ASP A 90 -0.45 1.41 5.12
C ASP A 90 -0.56 2.39 3.94
N ILE A 91 -0.63 1.84 2.71
CA ILE A 91 -0.76 2.64 1.48
C ILE A 91 -2.21 2.83 1.01
N SER A 92 -3.22 2.53 1.83
CA SER A 92 -4.60 2.36 1.38
C SER A 92 -5.41 3.65 1.15
N HIS A 93 -4.83 4.82 1.38
CA HIS A 93 -5.60 6.08 1.30
C HIS A 93 -6.15 6.39 -0.10
N PRO A 94 -5.50 6.04 -1.24
CA PRO A 94 -6.09 6.23 -2.56
C PRO A 94 -7.25 5.27 -2.85
N ALA A 95 -7.37 4.20 -2.07
CA ALA A 95 -8.49 3.26 -2.09
C ALA A 95 -9.67 3.70 -1.21
N LYS A 96 -9.74 4.98 -0.82
CA LYS A 96 -10.84 5.57 -0.03
C LYS A 96 -11.53 6.69 -0.82
N ARG A 97 -12.66 7.17 -0.32
CA ARG A 97 -13.36 8.35 -0.87
C ARG A 97 -12.42 9.56 -1.01
N TRP A 98 -12.71 10.41 -2.00
CA TRP A 98 -11.86 11.53 -2.41
C TRP A 98 -11.47 12.48 -1.27
N ASP A 99 -12.41 12.90 -0.42
CA ASP A 99 -12.15 13.79 0.72
C ASP A 99 -11.11 13.21 1.69
N LEU A 100 -11.16 11.90 1.93
CA LEU A 100 -10.18 11.23 2.78
C LEU A 100 -8.84 11.06 2.06
N HIS A 101 -8.87 10.63 0.80
CA HIS A 101 -7.66 10.48 -0.02
C HIS A 101 -6.91 11.80 -0.12
N HIS A 102 -7.58 12.87 -0.54
CA HIS A 102 -6.99 14.18 -0.71
C HIS A 102 -6.41 14.72 0.59
N LYS A 103 -7.12 14.56 1.71
CA LYS A 103 -6.63 14.94 3.04
C LYS A 103 -5.30 14.24 3.39
N TRP A 104 -5.19 12.93 3.13
CA TRP A 104 -3.96 12.20 3.39
C TRP A 104 -2.84 12.58 2.43
N THR A 105 -3.14 12.75 1.14
CA THR A 105 -2.18 13.24 0.14
C THR A 105 -1.60 14.60 0.55
N THR A 106 -2.43 15.57 0.95
CA THR A 106 -1.95 16.88 1.40
C THR A 106 -1.04 16.79 2.61
N ARG A 107 -1.37 15.91 3.58
CA ARG A 107 -0.54 15.71 4.78
C ARG A 107 0.81 15.09 4.46
N LEU A 108 0.83 14.08 3.58
CA LEU A 108 2.06 13.42 3.14
C LEU A 108 2.97 14.40 2.38
N LEU A 109 2.40 15.18 1.45
CA LEU A 109 3.16 16.18 0.70
C LEU A 109 3.76 17.26 1.60
N GLU A 110 3.01 17.74 2.60
CA GLU A 110 3.56 18.71 3.56
C GLU A 110 4.72 18.10 4.38
N GLU A 111 4.71 16.80 4.67
CA GLU A 111 5.84 16.12 5.29
C GLU A 111 7.06 16.06 4.35
N PHE A 112 6.87 15.70 3.08
CA PHE A 112 7.93 15.72 2.07
C PHE A 112 8.52 17.12 1.87
N PHE A 113 7.69 18.15 1.85
CA PHE A 113 8.16 19.52 1.70
C PHE A 113 8.98 19.98 2.91
N ARG A 114 8.61 19.57 4.13
CA ARG A 114 9.42 19.84 5.32
C ARG A 114 10.76 19.09 5.28
N GLN A 115 10.81 17.90 4.69
CA GLN A 115 12.07 17.23 4.43
C GLN A 115 12.91 18.02 3.42
N GLY A 116 12.32 18.45 2.30
CA GLY A 116 13.02 19.24 1.29
C GLY A 116 13.57 20.56 1.84
N ASP A 117 12.81 21.27 2.68
CA ASP A 117 13.29 22.49 3.33
C ASP A 117 14.53 22.21 4.20
N LYS A 118 14.57 21.06 4.90
CA LYS A 118 15.75 20.63 5.66
C LYS A 118 16.91 20.25 4.75
N GLU A 119 16.65 19.55 3.65
CA GLU A 119 17.67 19.21 2.64
C GLU A 119 18.33 20.48 2.08
N ARG A 120 17.52 21.49 1.70
CA ARG A 120 18.00 22.82 1.28
C ARG A 120 18.87 23.47 2.35
N ASN A 121 18.40 23.51 3.60
CA ASN A 121 19.14 24.14 4.71
C ASN A 121 20.47 23.43 5.02
N LEU A 122 20.57 22.13 4.71
CA LEU A 122 21.79 21.33 4.85
C LEU A 122 22.68 21.36 3.59
N GLY A 123 22.27 22.05 2.53
CA GLY A 123 23.00 22.09 1.25
C GLY A 123 22.95 20.76 0.48
N LEU A 124 21.94 19.92 0.73
CA LEU A 124 21.71 18.65 0.06
C LEU A 124 20.80 18.83 -1.17
N PRO A 125 20.93 17.98 -2.21
CA PRO A 125 19.96 17.92 -3.28
C PRO A 125 18.58 17.49 -2.74
N PHE A 126 17.51 18.00 -3.35
CA PHE A 126 16.15 17.58 -3.01
C PHE A 126 15.93 16.11 -3.33
N SER A 127 15.34 15.39 -2.39
CA SER A 127 14.73 14.10 -2.66
C SER A 127 13.55 14.24 -3.62
N PRO A 128 13.21 13.18 -4.39
CA PRO A 128 12.02 13.21 -5.24
C PRO A 128 10.78 13.69 -4.47
N LEU A 129 9.98 14.57 -5.09
CA LEU A 129 8.76 15.14 -4.54
C LEU A 129 8.93 16.05 -3.31
N CYS A 130 10.16 16.34 -2.88
CA CYS A 130 10.41 17.15 -1.68
C CYS A 130 10.55 18.65 -1.97
N ASP A 131 10.66 19.07 -3.24
CA ASP A 131 10.67 20.50 -3.60
C ASP A 131 9.26 21.04 -3.82
N ARG A 132 8.77 21.83 -2.85
CA ARG A 132 7.44 22.48 -2.92
C ARG A 132 7.29 23.49 -4.05
N ASN A 133 8.40 23.93 -4.66
CA ASN A 133 8.39 24.92 -5.75
C ASN A 133 8.39 24.27 -7.14
N ASN A 134 8.64 22.96 -7.24
CA ASN A 134 8.79 22.27 -8.51
C ASN A 134 8.30 20.82 -8.42
N ILE A 135 6.97 20.66 -8.34
CA ILE A 135 6.34 19.35 -8.20
C ILE A 135 5.07 19.22 -9.04
N MET A 136 4.94 18.09 -9.73
CA MET A 136 3.71 17.69 -10.43
C MET A 136 2.92 16.72 -9.54
N ILE A 137 2.09 17.27 -8.65
CA ILE A 137 1.36 16.50 -7.64
C ILE A 137 0.42 15.51 -8.31
N ALA A 138 -0.38 15.97 -9.27
CA ALA A 138 -1.40 15.16 -9.89
C ALA A 138 -0.82 13.94 -10.63
N GLU A 139 0.21 14.15 -11.46
CA GLU A 139 0.93 13.08 -12.15
C GLU A 139 1.56 12.08 -11.18
N SER A 140 2.15 12.59 -10.08
CA SER A 140 2.75 11.72 -9.05
C SER A 140 1.71 10.84 -8.37
N GLN A 141 0.51 11.37 -8.08
CA GLN A 141 -0.57 10.58 -7.48
C GLN A 141 -1.19 9.57 -8.46
N ILE A 142 -1.31 9.92 -9.75
CA ILE A 142 -1.73 8.97 -10.79
C ILE A 142 -0.75 7.80 -10.86
N GLY A 143 0.55 8.10 -10.92
CA GLY A 143 1.60 7.07 -10.92
C GLY A 143 1.57 6.20 -9.65
N PHE A 144 1.37 6.81 -8.48
CA PHE A 144 1.25 6.06 -7.22
C PHE A 144 0.05 5.10 -7.23
N ILE A 145 -1.11 5.54 -7.73
CA ILE A 145 -2.28 4.67 -7.89
C ILE A 145 -1.98 3.51 -8.84
N ASP A 146 -1.44 3.79 -10.02
CA ASP A 146 -1.28 2.81 -11.10
C ASP A 146 -0.17 1.79 -10.84
N PHE A 147 0.94 2.22 -10.24
CA PHE A 147 2.13 1.40 -10.12
C PHE A 147 2.34 0.80 -8.73
N ILE A 148 1.69 1.35 -7.69
CA ILE A 148 1.87 0.92 -6.30
C ILE A 148 0.55 0.38 -5.73
N VAL A 149 -0.49 1.20 -5.67
CA VAL A 149 -1.70 0.87 -4.89
C VAL A 149 -2.56 -0.17 -5.59
N ASP A 150 -2.93 0.05 -6.85
CA ASP A 150 -3.80 -0.88 -7.59
C ASP A 150 -3.17 -2.29 -7.71
N PRO A 151 -1.88 -2.44 -8.09
CA PRO A 151 -1.21 -3.74 -8.08
C PRO A 151 -1.17 -4.40 -6.70
N SER A 152 -0.93 -3.64 -5.62
CA SER A 152 -0.94 -4.17 -4.26
C SER A 152 -2.32 -4.71 -3.87
N MET A 153 -3.38 -3.93 -4.10
CA MET A 153 -4.74 -4.33 -3.75
C MET A 153 -5.20 -5.54 -4.57
N ALA A 154 -4.81 -5.64 -5.85
CA ALA A 154 -5.07 -6.81 -6.68
C ALA A 154 -4.42 -8.08 -6.12
N VAL A 155 -3.11 -8.05 -5.83
CA VAL A 155 -2.41 -9.22 -5.25
C VAL A 155 -2.98 -9.62 -3.89
N CYS A 156 -3.31 -8.62 -3.06
CA CYS A 156 -3.94 -8.88 -1.77
C CYS A 156 -5.30 -9.57 -1.93
N SER A 157 -6.11 -9.13 -2.91
CA SER A 157 -7.36 -9.79 -3.25
C SER A 157 -7.17 -11.24 -3.70
N ASP A 158 -6.24 -11.50 -4.62
CA ASP A 158 -5.97 -12.85 -5.14
C ASP A 158 -5.50 -13.79 -4.01
N MET A 159 -4.66 -13.26 -3.11
CA MET A 159 -4.22 -13.98 -1.91
C MET A 159 -5.39 -14.30 -0.98
N LEU A 160 -6.25 -13.32 -0.69
CA LEU A 160 -7.43 -13.52 0.17
C LEU A 160 -8.39 -14.54 -0.45
N GLU A 161 -8.64 -14.47 -1.75
CA GLU A 161 -9.47 -15.45 -2.48
C GLU A 161 -8.89 -16.86 -2.35
N THR A 162 -7.57 -17.00 -2.50
CA THR A 162 -6.87 -18.28 -2.36
C THR A 162 -6.98 -18.86 -0.94
N ILE A 163 -6.82 -18.04 0.10
CA ILE A 163 -6.88 -18.48 1.51
C ILE A 163 -8.32 -18.78 1.94
N LEU A 164 -9.30 -18.01 1.46
CA LEU A 164 -10.68 -18.08 1.93
C LEU A 164 -11.54 -19.06 1.12
N ALA A 165 -11.19 -19.38 -0.13
CA ALA A 165 -11.98 -20.28 -0.96
C ALA A 165 -12.23 -21.66 -0.31
N PRO A 166 -11.24 -22.35 0.31
CA PRO A 166 -11.46 -23.62 0.99
C PRO A 166 -12.38 -23.52 2.22
N ILE A 167 -12.42 -22.35 2.86
CA ILE A 167 -13.27 -22.09 4.03
C ILE A 167 -14.71 -21.79 3.58
N ASN A 168 -14.88 -21.13 2.44
CA ASN A 168 -16.20 -20.82 1.92
C ASN A 168 -16.97 -22.07 1.44
N THR A 169 -16.27 -23.06 0.85
CA THR A 169 -16.90 -24.32 0.43
C THR A 169 -17.34 -25.18 1.63
N THR A 170 -16.60 -25.15 2.73
CA THR A 170 -16.95 -25.90 3.96
C THR A 170 -18.14 -25.31 4.72
N ASN A 171 -18.37 -23.99 4.63
CA ASN A 171 -19.55 -23.34 5.22
C ASN A 171 -20.82 -23.49 4.38
N ASN A 172 -20.74 -24.03 3.16
CA ASN A 172 -21.88 -24.23 2.26
C ASN A 172 -21.99 -25.71 1.81
N PRO A 173 -22.22 -26.66 2.75
CA PRO A 173 -22.19 -28.11 2.47
C PRO A 173 -23.33 -28.60 1.54
N GLY A 174 -24.21 -27.71 1.08
CA GLY A 174 -25.37 -28.05 0.25
C GLY A 174 -25.08 -28.32 -1.23
N SER A 175 -23.88 -28.03 -1.76
CA SER A 175 -23.61 -28.23 -3.20
C SER A 175 -23.02 -29.58 -3.58
N ASP A 176 -22.59 -30.41 -2.62
CA ASP A 176 -21.89 -31.68 -2.92
C ASP A 176 -22.76 -32.94 -2.84
N SER A 177 -24.08 -32.79 -2.69
CA SER A 177 -25.01 -33.93 -2.67
C SER A 177 -25.94 -33.91 -3.87
N LYS A 178 -25.43 -34.18 -5.09
CA LYS A 178 -26.21 -34.74 -6.22
C LYS A 178 -25.33 -35.22 -7.38
N LYS A 179 -24.37 -36.12 -7.13
CA LYS A 179 -23.96 -37.10 -8.15
C LYS A 179 -24.96 -38.26 -8.12
N ASN A 180 -26.11 -38.08 -8.77
CA ASN A 180 -26.97 -39.16 -9.25
C ASN A 180 -27.93 -38.63 -10.33
N ASN A 181 -27.72 -39.08 -11.56
CA ASN A 181 -28.58 -39.07 -12.75
C ASN A 181 -29.90 -38.28 -12.65
N VAL A 182 -30.01 -37.13 -13.33
CA VAL A 182 -31.19 -36.74 -14.15
C VAL A 182 -30.73 -35.75 -15.25
N LEU A 183 -31.20 -36.01 -16.46
CA LEU A 183 -31.08 -35.24 -17.70
C LEU A 183 -31.65 -33.81 -17.57
N GLY A 184 -30.92 -32.81 -18.06
CA GLY A 184 -31.48 -31.55 -18.59
C GLY A 184 -31.91 -30.48 -17.58
N SER A 185 -31.01 -29.52 -17.31
CA SER A 185 -31.30 -28.09 -17.14
C SER A 185 -29.97 -27.38 -16.88
N GLU A 186 -29.47 -26.65 -17.88
CA GLU A 186 -28.30 -25.78 -17.74
C GLU A 186 -28.68 -24.59 -16.84
N ASN A 187 -28.22 -24.63 -15.59
CA ASN A 187 -28.27 -23.48 -14.69
C ASN A 187 -26.86 -22.85 -14.72
N PRO A 188 -26.65 -21.67 -15.34
CA PRO A 188 -25.31 -21.09 -15.54
C PRO A 188 -24.69 -20.47 -14.26
N GLU A 189 -25.29 -20.70 -13.08
CA GLU A 189 -24.84 -20.13 -11.81
C GLU A 189 -23.89 -21.03 -11.01
N SER A 190 -23.61 -22.26 -11.46
CA SER A 190 -22.91 -23.26 -10.64
C SER A 190 -21.38 -23.26 -10.69
N GLU A 191 -20.69 -22.30 -11.33
CA GLU A 191 -19.21 -22.33 -11.43
C GLU A 191 -18.53 -20.96 -11.34
N ARG A 192 -18.99 -20.04 -10.48
CA ARG A 192 -18.16 -18.85 -10.20
C ARG A 192 -17.16 -19.16 -9.08
N PRO A 193 -15.85 -19.04 -9.33
CA PRO A 193 -14.85 -19.17 -8.27
C PRO A 193 -15.14 -18.12 -7.18
N PHE A 194 -14.85 -18.49 -5.92
CA PHE A 194 -15.00 -17.59 -4.79
C PHE A 194 -14.27 -16.27 -5.06
N SER A 195 -14.96 -15.15 -4.85
CA SER A 195 -14.37 -13.82 -5.03
C SER A 195 -14.72 -12.92 -3.86
N VAL A 196 -13.74 -12.15 -3.41
CA VAL A 196 -13.91 -11.16 -2.34
C VAL A 196 -14.50 -9.87 -2.89
N GLU A 197 -15.25 -9.14 -2.07
CA GLU A 197 -15.71 -7.80 -2.43
C GLU A 197 -14.51 -6.86 -2.57
N LYS A 198 -14.51 -6.02 -3.62
CA LYS A 198 -13.40 -5.12 -3.97
C LYS A 198 -13.82 -3.65 -3.91
N PRO A 199 -14.19 -3.11 -2.72
CA PRO A 199 -14.73 -1.75 -2.59
C PRO A 199 -13.73 -0.64 -2.96
N TRP A 200 -12.44 -0.97 -3.04
CA TRP A 200 -11.39 -0.05 -3.46
C TRP A 200 -11.42 0.26 -4.95
N VAL A 201 -11.91 -0.66 -5.80
CA VAL A 201 -11.92 -0.49 -7.26
C VAL A 201 -12.63 0.79 -7.70
N PRO A 202 -13.88 1.07 -7.30
CA PRO A 202 -14.53 2.33 -7.66
C PRO A 202 -13.81 3.56 -7.05
N CYS A 203 -13.24 3.44 -5.86
CA CYS A 203 -12.50 4.53 -5.23
C CYS A 203 -11.23 4.90 -6.01
N LEU A 204 -10.44 3.91 -6.41
CA LEU A 204 -9.21 4.11 -7.19
C LEU A 204 -9.54 4.73 -8.55
N ALA A 205 -10.59 4.24 -9.22
CA ALA A 205 -11.04 4.78 -10.50
C ALA A 205 -11.46 6.26 -10.40
N GLU A 206 -12.29 6.59 -9.41
CA GLU A 206 -12.76 7.96 -9.19
C GLU A 206 -11.61 8.89 -8.80
N ASN A 207 -10.76 8.48 -7.86
CA ASN A 207 -9.62 9.29 -7.42
C ASN A 207 -8.63 9.54 -8.55
N LYS A 208 -8.34 8.53 -9.37
CA LYS A 208 -7.48 8.67 -10.55
C LYS A 208 -8.08 9.63 -11.57
N LYS A 209 -9.40 9.57 -11.79
CA LYS A 209 -10.12 10.50 -12.68
C LYS A 209 -9.96 11.94 -12.19
N ILE A 210 -10.20 12.20 -10.90
CA ILE A 210 -10.05 13.55 -10.33
C ILE A 210 -8.61 14.06 -10.46
N TRP A 211 -7.60 13.21 -10.24
CA TRP A 211 -6.21 13.61 -10.45
C TRP A 211 -5.90 13.90 -11.92
N LYS A 212 -6.44 13.14 -12.87
CA LYS A 212 -6.27 13.44 -14.31
C LYS A 212 -6.85 14.82 -14.67
N GLU A 213 -8.03 15.14 -14.16
CA GLU A 213 -8.63 16.47 -14.35
C GLU A 213 -7.73 17.57 -13.77
N LYS A 214 -7.16 17.35 -12.57
CA LYS A 214 -6.20 18.27 -11.94
C LYS A 214 -4.89 18.41 -12.72
N ALA A 215 -4.35 17.33 -13.26
CA ALA A 215 -3.12 17.35 -14.07
C ALA A 215 -3.27 18.23 -15.31
N VAL A 216 -4.42 18.16 -15.98
CA VAL A 216 -4.74 19.04 -17.12
C VAL A 216 -4.74 20.50 -16.69
N HIS A 217 -5.35 20.83 -15.55
CA HIS A 217 -5.35 22.20 -15.01
C HIS A 217 -3.94 22.68 -14.60
N GLU A 218 -3.14 21.84 -13.93
CA GLU A 218 -1.75 22.15 -13.55
C GLU A 218 -0.87 22.42 -14.78
N ALA A 219 -1.03 21.61 -15.84
CA ALA A 219 -0.31 21.77 -17.09
C ALA A 219 -0.70 23.07 -17.83
N ALA A 220 -1.98 23.42 -17.86
CA ALA A 220 -2.46 24.66 -18.47
C ALA A 220 -1.90 25.90 -17.77
N GLN A 221 -1.95 25.94 -16.43
CA GLN A 221 -1.40 27.04 -15.64
C GLN A 221 0.12 27.20 -15.82
N SER A 222 0.85 26.08 -15.85
CA SER A 222 2.30 26.09 -16.09
C SER A 222 2.66 26.61 -17.49
N ALA A 223 1.83 26.31 -18.50
CA ALA A 223 2.02 26.83 -19.86
C ALA A 223 1.71 28.33 -19.96
N GLU A 224 0.68 28.82 -19.27
CA GLU A 224 0.35 30.24 -19.18
C GLU A 224 1.44 31.05 -18.46
N GLN A 225 2.01 30.53 -17.37
CA GLN A 225 3.12 31.18 -16.66
C GLN A 225 4.38 31.29 -17.54
N LYS A 226 4.74 30.23 -18.27
CA LYS A 226 5.87 30.25 -19.21
C LYS A 226 5.66 31.21 -20.38
N ASN A 227 4.43 31.41 -20.84
CA ASN A 227 4.12 32.38 -21.90
C ASN A 227 4.11 33.84 -21.41
N ASN A 228 4.01 34.06 -20.10
CA ASN A 228 3.98 35.39 -19.47
C ASN A 228 5.33 35.80 -18.85
N GLU A 229 6.35 34.94 -18.85
CA GLU A 229 7.71 35.34 -18.50
C GLU A 229 8.26 36.25 -19.61
N PRO A 230 8.67 37.50 -19.29
CA PRO A 230 9.27 38.36 -20.29
C PRO A 230 10.56 37.69 -20.75
N THR A 231 10.68 37.46 -22.06
CA THR A 231 11.98 37.22 -22.69
C THR A 231 12.90 38.33 -22.21
N GLU A 232 13.89 38.00 -21.37
CA GLU A 232 15.04 38.88 -21.18
C GLU A 232 15.65 39.07 -22.56
N GLU A 233 15.22 40.15 -23.22
CA GLU A 233 15.97 40.77 -24.30
C GLU A 233 17.34 41.04 -23.71
N THR A 234 18.32 40.22 -24.12
CA THR A 234 19.72 40.60 -24.10
C THR A 234 19.86 41.85 -24.96
N VAL A 235 19.64 43.00 -24.34
CA VAL A 235 20.10 44.31 -24.78
C VAL A 235 21.60 44.38 -24.46
N GLU A 236 22.39 44.44 -25.54
CA GLU A 236 23.66 45.17 -25.78
C GLU A 236 24.69 45.26 -24.62
N GLU A 237 26.00 45.02 -24.79
CA GLU A 237 26.94 45.42 -25.85
C GLU A 237 28.09 44.40 -26.04
#